data_AF-A0A1H1VJ52-F1
#
_entry.id   AF-A0A1H1VJ52-F1
#
_cell.length_a   1.000
_cell.length_b   1.000
_cell.length_c   1.000
_cell.angle_alpha   90.00
_cell.angle_beta   90.00
_cell.angle_gamma   90.00
#
_symmetry.space_group_name_H-M   'P 1'
#
loop_
_entity.id
_entity.type
_entity.pdbx_description
1 polymer ?
#
loop_
_entity_poly.entity_id
_entity_poly.type
_entity_poly.pdbx_seq_one_letter_code
_entity_poly.pdbx_strand_id
1 'polypeptide(L)' 'MSFLSPITCLLGRHEPLRRYVKWNGRKYVGECRHCRTPIERIAHRQWREREDEPERP' A
#
# COMPACT_ATOMS: atom_id res chain seq x y z
N MET A 1 -1.32 -17.69 -10.82
CA MET A 1 -1.74 -16.33 -11.18
C MET A 1 -3.10 -16.09 -10.52
N SER A 2 -3.16 -15.42 -9.36
CA SER A 2 -4.43 -15.26 -8.63
C SER A 2 -5.13 -13.96 -9.05
N PHE A 3 -6.25 -14.12 -9.74
CA PHE A 3 -7.06 -13.07 -10.35
C PHE A 3 -8.11 -12.45 -9.39
N LEU A 4 -7.78 -12.25 -8.11
CA LEU A 4 -8.67 -11.55 -7.16
C LEU A 4 -8.22 -10.09 -7.05
N SER A 5 -8.39 -9.34 -8.15
CA SER A 5 -7.66 -8.09 -8.42
C SER A 5 -8.30 -6.76 -7.97
N PRO A 6 -9.54 -6.67 -7.46
CA PRO A 6 -9.97 -5.41 -6.80
C PRO A 6 -10.70 -5.55 -5.46
N ILE A 7 -11.37 -6.69 -5.21
CA ILE A 7 -12.23 -6.86 -4.02
C ILE A 7 -11.40 -6.90 -2.73
N THR A 8 -10.19 -7.44 -2.80
CA THR A 8 -9.26 -7.49 -1.66
C THR A 8 -8.85 -6.10 -1.18
N CYS A 9 -8.83 -5.09 -2.06
CA CYS A 9 -8.58 -3.70 -1.67
C CYS A 9 -9.72 -3.15 -0.80
N LEU A 10 -10.98 -3.48 -1.12
CA LEU A 10 -12.16 -3.10 -0.31
C LEU A 10 -12.17 -3.79 1.07
N LEU A 11 -11.54 -4.97 1.19
CA LEU A 11 -11.32 -5.65 2.47
C LEU A 11 -10.09 -5.13 3.23
N GLY A 12 -9.48 -4.03 2.77
CA GLY A 12 -8.28 -3.43 3.35
C GLY A 12 -7.01 -4.27 3.18
N ARG A 13 -7.02 -5.27 2.28
CA ARG A 13 -5.88 -6.09 1.91
C ARG A 13 -5.26 -5.56 0.63
N HIS A 14 -4.32 -4.63 0.78
CA HIS A 14 -3.58 -4.10 -0.33
C HIS A 14 -2.30 -4.91 -0.59
N GLU A 15 -1.99 -5.14 -1.86
CA GLU A 15 -0.69 -5.65 -2.27
C GLU A 15 0.15 -4.52 -2.86
N PRO A 16 1.38 -4.28 -2.37
CA PRO A 16 2.26 -3.29 -2.94
C PRO A 16 2.77 -3.74 -4.29
N LEU A 17 2.96 -2.78 -5.17
CA LEU A 17 3.76 -2.98 -6.36
C LEU A 17 5.24 -3.01 -5.94
N ARG A 18 5.79 -4.21 -5.73
CA ARG A 18 7.13 -4.45 -5.12
C ARG A 18 8.26 -3.62 -5.73
N ARG A 19 8.19 -3.31 -7.03
CA ARG A 19 9.18 -2.48 -7.75
C ARG A 19 9.17 -0.99 -7.36
N TYR A 20 8.07 -0.49 -6.79
CA TYR A 20 7.91 0.89 -6.34
C TYR A 20 7.84 1.02 -4.81
N VAL A 21 8.10 -0.08 -4.09
CA VAL A 21 8.25 -0.02 -2.64
C VAL A 21 9.57 0.69 -2.31
N LYS A 22 9.46 1.76 -1.53
CA LYS A 22 10.60 2.55 -1.04
C LYS A 22 10.54 2.66 0.47
N TRP A 23 11.70 2.79 1.10
CA TRP A 23 11.78 3.11 2.52
C TRP A 23 11.70 4.63 2.69
N ASN A 24 10.78 5.13 3.53
CA ASN A 24 10.62 6.57 3.79
C ASN A 24 11.39 7.06 5.03
N GLY A 25 12.28 6.24 5.60
CA GLY A 25 12.97 6.53 6.85
C GLY A 25 12.32 5.92 8.10
N ARG A 26 11.05 5.53 8.05
CA ARG A 26 10.32 4.91 9.17
C ARG A 26 9.62 3.61 8.82
N LYS A 27 9.02 3.55 7.64
CA LYS A 27 8.24 2.41 7.14
C LYS A 27 8.53 2.21 5.66
N TYR A 28 8.23 1.01 5.17
CA TYR A 28 8.17 0.79 3.73
C TYR A 28 6.87 1.38 3.22
N VAL A 29 6.96 2.27 2.23
CA VAL A 29 5.82 2.89 1.55
C VAL A 29 5.83 2.48 0.08
N GLY A 30 4.67 2.48 -0.54
CA GLY A 30 4.52 2.18 -1.96
C GLY A 30 3.09 2.41 -2.40
N GLU A 31 2.76 1.90 -3.58
CA GLU A 31 1.41 2.00 -4.12
C GLU A 31 0.81 0.61 -4.28
N CYS A 32 -0.50 0.51 -4.09
CA CYS A 32 -1.20 -0.73 -4.37
C CYS A 32 -1.17 -1.04 -5.87
N ARG A 33 -0.77 -2.25 -6.23
CA ARG A 33 -0.74 -2.71 -7.64
C ARG A 33 -2.12 -2.74 -8.32
N HIS A 34 -3.19 -2.66 -7.54
CA HIS A 34 -4.58 -2.82 -7.98
C HIS A 34 -5.32 -1.49 -8.02
N CYS A 35 -5.45 -0.81 -6.87
CA CYS A 35 -6.16 0.46 -6.75
C CYS A 35 -5.26 1.70 -6.83
N ARG A 36 -3.93 1.53 -6.91
CA ARG A 36 -2.94 2.62 -6.90
C ARG A 36 -2.95 3.51 -5.65
N THR A 37 -3.74 3.17 -4.64
CA THR A 37 -3.75 3.88 -3.35
C THR A 37 -2.36 3.85 -2.72
N PRO A 38 -1.87 4.96 -2.14
CA PRO A 38 -0.67 4.98 -1.32
C PRO A 38 -0.85 4.05 -0.12
N ILE A 39 0.08 3.13 0.06
CA ILE A 39 0.06 2.17 1.16
C ILE A 39 1.40 2.14 1.89
N GLU A 40 1.34 1.83 3.17
CA GLU A 40 2.51 1.61 4.01
C GLU A 40 2.49 0.22 4.66
N ARG A 41 3.69 -0.29 4.94
CA ARG A 41 3.87 -1.59 5.60
C ARG A 41 3.81 -1.41 7.11
N ILE A 42 2.72 -1.88 7.70
CA ILE A 42 2.53 -1.87 9.16
C ILE A 42 3.16 -3.10 9.85
N ALA A 43 3.24 -4.24 9.15
CA ALA A 43 3.83 -5.47 9.67
C ALA A 43 4.41 -6.34 8.55
N HIS A 44 5.01 -7.49 8.90
CA HIS A 44 5.52 -8.42 7.89
C HIS A 44 4.40 -8.88 6.94
N ARG A 45 4.54 -8.53 5.66
CA ARG A 45 3.55 -8.76 4.58
C ARG A 45 2.19 -8.08 4.77
N GLN A 46 2.02 -7.23 5.77
CA GLN A 46 0.78 -6.47 5.97
C GLN A 46 0.97 -5.04 5.52
N TRP A 47 0.14 -4.64 4.56
CA TRP A 47 0.11 -3.31 3.99
C TRP A 47 -1.27 -2.70 4.20
N ARG A 48 -1.28 -1.43 4.58
CA ARG A 48 -2.50 -0.65 4.80
C ARG A 48 -2.40 0.66 4.04
N GLU A 49 -3.55 1.26 3.76
CA GLU A 49 -3.61 2.62 3.26
C GLU A 49 -2.78 3.54 4.15
N ARG A 50 -1.96 4.36 3.50
CA ARG A 50 -1.14 5.34 4.20
C ARG A 50 -2.02 6.55 4.44
N GLU A 51 -2.34 6.81 5.70
CA GLU A 51 -2.84 8.10 6.16
C GLU A 51 -1.68 9.10 6.15
N ASP A 52 -1.16 9.40 4.96
CA ASP A 52 -0.27 10.54 4.82
C ASP A 52 -1.18 11.74 4.76
N GLU A 53 -1.37 12.38 5.91
CA GLU A 53 -1.98 13.69 6.01
C GLU A 53 -1.22 14.58 5.01
N PRO A 54 -1.85 15.06 3.93
CA PRO A 54 -1.16 15.97 3.03
C PRO A 54 -0.82 17.18 3.89
N GLU A 55 0.48 17.50 3.99
CA GLU A 55 0.94 18.74 4.62
C GLU A 55 0.08 19.88 4.05
N ARG A 56 -0.81 20.36 4.91
CA ARG A 56 -1.65 21.52 4.68
C ARG A 56 -0.69 22.71 4.55
N PRO A 57 -0.76 23.51 3.47
CA PRO A 57 0.06 24.71 3.32
C PRO A 57 -0.21 25.72 4.44
#